data_AF-A0A383AVV7-F1
#
_entry.id   AF-A0A383AVV7-F1
#
_cell.length_a   1.000
_cell.length_b   1.000
_cell.length_c   1.000
_cell.angle_alpha   90.00
_cell.angle_beta   90.00
_cell.angle_gamma   90.00
#
_symmetry.space_group_name_H-M   'P 1'
#
loop_
_entity.id
_entity.type
_entity.pdbx_description
1 polymer ?
#
loop_
_entity_poly.entity_id
_entity_poly.type
_entity_poly.pdbx_seq_one_letter_code
_entity_poly.pdbx_strand_id
1 'polypeptide(L)' 'MSRKFNENLVKAIEASSEAAGICRQAMIDANDESCRAMYSAILKDCEKH' A
#
# COMPACT_ATOMS: atom_id res chain seq x y z
N MET A 1 -21.63 -12.23 8.07
CA MET A 1 -21.21 -11.39 6.93
C MET A 1 -21.61 -12.08 5.63
N SER A 2 -22.04 -11.34 4.60
CA SER A 2 -22.37 -11.95 3.32
C SER A 2 -21.10 -12.42 2.60
N ARG A 3 -21.21 -13.44 1.74
CA ARG A 3 -20.09 -13.92 0.94
C ARG A 3 -19.42 -12.80 0.13
N LYS A 4 -20.23 -11.95 -0.51
CA LYS A 4 -19.77 -10.78 -1.27
C LYS A 4 -19.03 -9.77 -0.40
N PHE A 5 -19.48 -9.56 0.84
CA PHE A 5 -18.79 -8.68 1.79
C PHE A 5 -17.40 -9.23 2.14
N ASN A 6 -17.29 -10.53 2.44
CA ASN A 6 -16.02 -11.17 2.72
C ASN A 6 -15.06 -11.14 1.51
N GLU A 7 -15.57 -11.39 0.31
CA GLU A 7 -14.79 -11.30 -0.93
C GLU A 7 -14.25 -9.87 -1.16
N ASN A 8 -15.07 -8.85 -0.89
CA ASN A 8 -14.62 -7.46 -0.98
C ASN A 8 -13.57 -7.12 0.09
N LEU A 9 -13.72 -7.65 1.32
CA LEU A 9 -12.72 -7.47 2.37
C LEU A 9 -11.37 -8.08 1.98
N VAL A 10 -11.36 -9.32 1.50
CA VAL A 10 -10.13 -9.99 1.06
C VAL A 10 -9.46 -9.19 -0.07
N LYS A 11 -10.24 -8.76 -1.07
CA LYS A 11 -9.72 -7.91 -2.17
C LYS A 11 -9.11 -6.60 -1.67
N ALA A 12 -9.73 -5.96 -0.67
CA ALA A 12 -9.20 -4.73 -0.10
C ALA A 12 -7.85 -4.96 0.61
N ILE A 13 -7.75 -6.05 1.40
CA ILE A 13 -6.52 -6.42 2.09
C ILE A 13 -5.39 -6.74 1.11
N GLU A 14 -5.70 -7.53 0.07
CA GLU A 14 -4.73 -7.88 -0.97
C GLU A 14 -4.23 -6.63 -1.72
N ALA A 15 -5.14 -5.73 -2.11
CA ALA A 15 -4.77 -4.50 -2.80
C ALA A 15 -3.92 -3.56 -1.92
N SER A 16 -4.24 -3.42 -0.63
CA SER A 16 -3.42 -2.65 0.32
C SER A 16 -2.01 -3.24 0.46
N SER A 17 -1.90 -4.58 0.52
CA SER A 17 -0.62 -5.27 0.62
C SER A 17 0.22 -5.12 -0.64
N GLU A 18 -0.38 -5.22 -1.82
CA GLU A 18 0.28 -4.98 -3.10
C GLU A 18 0.76 -3.53 -3.22
N ALA A 19 -0.07 -2.57 -2.85
CA ALA A 19 0.28 -1.15 -2.84
C ALA A 19 1.47 -0.86 -1.92
N ALA A 20 1.52 -1.49 -0.73
CA ALA A 20 2.67 -1.38 0.17
C ALA A 20 3.96 -1.89 -0.48
N GLY A 21 3.92 -3.01 -1.20
CA GLY A 21 5.06 -3.53 -1.96
C GLY A 21 5.55 -2.54 -3.02
N ILE A 22 4.63 -1.98 -3.80
CA ILE A 22 4.93 -0.99 -4.85
C ILE A 22 5.56 0.27 -4.24
N CYS A 23 4.98 0.82 -3.16
CA CYS A 23 5.50 2.03 -2.51
C CYS A 23 6.90 1.81 -1.93
N ARG A 24 7.16 0.63 -1.37
CA ARG A 24 8.49 0.27 -0.86
C ARG A 24 9.53 0.26 -1.98
N GLN A 25 9.21 -0.33 -3.13
CA GLN A 25 10.11 -0.35 -4.29
C GLN A 25 10.30 1.06 -4.88
N ALA A 26 9.22 1.83 -5.05
CA ALA A 26 9.29 3.19 -5.57
C ALA A 26 10.12 4.13 -4.67
N MET A 27 10.11 3.92 -3.35
CA MET A 27 10.97 4.63 -2.41
C MET A 27 12.46 4.30 -2.59
N ILE A 28 12.79 3.03 -2.89
CA ILE A 28 14.17 2.60 -3.17
C ILE A 28 14.66 3.22 -4.48
N ASP A 29 13.80 3.22 -5.50
CA ASP A 29 14.13 3.71 -6.84
C ASP A 29 14.13 5.24 -6.93
N ALA A 30 13.52 5.93 -5.97
CA ALA A 30 13.47 7.39 -5.92
C ALA A 30 14.88 7.99 -5.74
N ASN A 31 15.21 8.91 -6.65
CA ASN A 31 16.47 9.66 -6.68
C ASN A 31 16.40 10.99 -5.91
N ASP A 32 15.23 11.38 -5.42
CA ASP A 32 15.01 12.60 -4.65
C ASP A 32 14.34 12.32 -3.30
N GLU A 33 14.74 13.12 -2.30
CA GLU A 33 14.32 12.94 -0.91
C GLU A 33 12.83 13.29 -0.69
N SER A 34 12.27 14.22 -1.46
CA SER A 34 10.85 14.54 -1.40
C SER A 34 9.98 13.40 -1.94
N CYS A 35 10.42 12.72 -3.02
CA CYS A 35 9.76 11.53 -3.53
C CYS A 35 9.82 10.36 -2.53
N ARG A 36 10.95 10.17 -1.84
CA ARG A 36 11.07 9.16 -0.78
C ARG A 36 10.14 9.45 0.38
N ALA A 37 10.06 10.70 0.84
CA ALA A 37 9.17 11.10 1.91
C ALA A 37 7.69 10.84 1.56
N MET A 38 7.30 11.14 0.32
CA MET A 38 5.95 10.84 -0.19
C MET A 38 5.65 9.34 -0.16
N TYR A 39 6.51 8.50 -0.77
CA TYR A 39 6.28 7.05 -0.79
C TYR A 39 6.35 6.42 0.61
N SER A 40 7.17 6.95 1.50
CA SER A 40 7.22 6.55 2.91
C SER A 40 5.91 6.81 3.65
N ALA A 41 5.29 7.99 3.42
CA ALA A 41 3.99 8.31 3.99
C ALA A 41 2.89 7.37 3.47
N ILE A 42 2.85 7.13 2.16
CA ILE A 42 1.87 6.22 1.54
C ILE A 42 2.07 4.79 2.05
N LEU A 43 3.31 4.31 2.13
CA LEU A 43 3.63 2.99 2.66
C LEU A 43 3.11 2.81 4.09
N LYS A 44 3.33 3.80 4.96
CA LYS A 44 2.86 3.75 6.34
C LYS A 44 1.34 3.70 6.44
N ASP A 45 0.63 4.40 5.55
CA ASP A 45 -0.82 4.34 5.49
C ASP A 45 -1.30 2.98 4.98
N CYS A 46 -0.67 2.41 3.95
CA CYS A 46 -0.98 1.05 3.47
C CYS A 46 -0.74 -0.03 4.54
N GLU A 47 0.31 0.09 5.36
CA GLU A 47 0.59 -0.85 6.46
C GLU A 47 -0.39 -0.73 7.64
N LYS A 48 -1.06 0.42 7.78
CA LYS A 48 -2.07 0.66 8.81
C LYS A 48 -3.45 0.09 8.43
N HIS A 49 -3.74 0.05 7.14
CA HIS A 49 -5.01 -0.43 6.57
C HIS A 49 -5.08 -1.95 6.55
#